data_AF-X1PZM6-F1
#
_entry.id   AF-X1PZM6-F1
#
_cell.length_a   1.000
_cell.length_b   1.000
_cell.length_c   1.000
_cell.angle_alpha   90.00
_cell.angle_beta   90.00
_cell.angle_gamma   90.00
#
_symmetry.space_group_name_H-M   'P 1'
#
loop_
_entity.id
_entity.type
_entity.pdbx_description
1 polymer ?
#
loop_
_entity_poly.entity_id
_entity_poly.type
_entity_poly.pdbx_seq_one_letter_code
_entity_poly.pdbx_strand_id
1 'polypeptide(L)'
;MPEYLVLSQDEQDDIIVSFMLGQERDKFCHELNLQRYTDMLKTEKAGEWRDRVSKLKGETVSRLAEVNSIINVTIPQMPPPGRITAAKQRLTTV
;
A
#
# COMPACT_ATOMS: atom_id res chain seq x y z
N MET A 1 16.11 -5.81 32.60
CA MET A 1 15.69 -4.80 31.59
C MET A 1 15.58 -5.53 30.27
N PRO A 2 14.53 -5.32 29.44
CA PRO A 2 14.51 -5.94 28.13
C PRO A 2 15.71 -5.44 27.33
N GLU A 3 16.49 -6.36 26.72
CA GLU A 3 17.56 -6.00 25.81
C GLU A 3 16.95 -5.35 24.56
N TYR A 4 17.34 -4.11 24.27
CA TYR A 4 16.96 -3.46 23.03
C TYR A 4 17.70 -4.11 21.87
N LEU A 5 16.97 -4.63 20.89
CA LEU A 5 17.56 -5.18 19.67
C LEU A 5 18.03 -4.04 18.78
N VAL A 6 19.33 -3.98 18.49
CA VAL A 6 19.89 -3.05 17.50
C VAL A 6 19.89 -3.76 16.16
N LEU A 7 19.00 -3.33 15.25
CA LEU A 7 18.93 -3.86 13.89
C LEU A 7 20.14 -3.40 13.07
N SER A 8 20.72 -4.31 12.29
CA SER A 8 21.69 -3.96 11.26
C SER A 8 21.06 -3.04 10.21
N GLN A 9 21.89 -2.32 9.46
CA GLN A 9 21.38 -1.46 8.39
C GLN A 9 20.67 -2.27 7.30
N ASP A 10 21.09 -3.51 7.04
CA ASP A 10 20.45 -4.38 6.06
C ASP A 10 19.04 -4.80 6.52
N GLU A 11 18.86 -5.11 7.80
CA GLU A 11 17.53 -5.42 8.37
C GLU A 11 16.60 -4.19 8.35
N GLN A 12 17.11 -3.01 8.67
CA GLN A 12 16.34 -1.77 8.61
C GLN A 12 15.87 -1.47 7.17
N ASP A 13 16.77 -1.63 6.19
CA ASP A 13 16.43 -1.44 4.78
C ASP A 13 15.40 -2.47 4.30
N ASP A 14 15.54 -3.73 4.69
CA ASP A 14 14.59 -4.79 4.31
C ASP A 14 13.19 -4.48 4.85
N ILE A 15 13.08 -3.98 6.08
CA ILE A 15 11.81 -3.54 6.68
C ILE A 15 11.20 -2.39 5.89
N ILE A 16 11.97 -1.32 5.65
CA ILE A 16 11.46 -0.11 4.97
C ILE A 16 11.06 -0.43 3.53
N VAL A 17 11.89 -1.19 2.81
CA VAL A 17 11.62 -1.58 1.41
C VAL A 17 10.41 -2.52 1.34
N SER A 18 10.31 -3.51 2.22
CA SER A 18 9.14 -4.41 2.29
C SER A 18 7.86 -3.64 2.61
N PHE A 19 7.93 -2.70 3.55
CA PHE A 19 6.81 -1.82 3.87
C PHE A 19 6.37 -0.99 2.67
N MET A 20 7.30 -0.33 1.97
CA MET A 20 6.99 0.46 0.77
C MET A 20 6.35 -0.39 -0.32
N LEU A 21 6.89 -1.58 -0.62
CA LEU A 21 6.30 -2.52 -1.57
C LEU A 21 4.88 -2.92 -1.17
N GLY A 22 4.64 -3.09 0.13
CA GLY A 22 3.31 -3.33 0.69
C GLY A 22 2.34 -2.18 0.40
N GLN A 23 2.76 -0.92 0.59
CA GLN A 23 1.94 0.25 0.32
C GLN A 23 1.66 0.44 -1.18
N GLU A 24 2.66 0.22 -2.05
CA GLU A 24 2.48 0.28 -3.49
C GLU A 24 1.47 -0.77 -3.98
N ARG A 25 1.53 -1.98 -3.43
CA ARG A 25 0.55 -3.05 -3.71
C ARG A 25 -0.84 -2.68 -3.20
N ASP A 26 -0.96 -2.14 -1.98
CA ASP A 26 -2.25 -1.71 -1.41
C ASP A 26 -2.90 -0.64 -2.28
N LYS A 27 -2.11 0.36 -2.70
CA LYS A 27 -2.54 1.40 -3.64
C LYS A 27 -3.09 0.81 -4.93
N PHE A 28 -2.34 -0.08 -5.58
CA PHE A 28 -2.77 -0.73 -6.81
C PHE A 28 -4.10 -1.48 -6.65
N CYS A 29 -4.25 -2.24 -5.54
CA CYS A 29 -5.49 -2.94 -5.24
C CYS A 29 -6.68 -1.99 -5.09
N HIS A 30 -6.50 -0.85 -4.41
CA HIS A 30 -7.55 0.15 -4.26
C HIS A 30 -7.88 0.87 -5.56
N GLU A 31 -6.90 1.19 -6.41
CA GLU A 31 -7.14 1.76 -7.75
C GLU A 31 -7.97 0.81 -8.62
N LEU A 32 -7.63 -0.48 -8.59
CA LEU A 32 -8.39 -1.52 -9.30
C LEU A 32 -9.83 -1.66 -8.77
N ASN A 33 -10.01 -1.63 -7.45
CA ASN A 33 -11.33 -1.70 -6.84
C ASN A 33 -12.18 -0.45 -7.16
N LEU A 34 -11.58 0.74 -7.15
CA LEU A 34 -12.25 1.98 -7.52
C LEU A 34 -12.79 1.92 -8.96
N GLN A 35 -12.00 1.37 -9.89
CA GLN A 35 -12.43 1.15 -11.27
C GLN A 35 -13.62 0.18 -11.31
N ARG A 36 -13.52 -0.97 -10.63
CA ARG A 36 -14.59 -1.98 -10.57
C ARG A 36 -15.89 -1.41 -10.02
N TYR A 37 -15.85 -0.70 -8.89
CA TYR A 37 -17.04 -0.08 -8.32
C TYR A 37 -17.63 0.98 -9.25
N THR A 38 -16.78 1.74 -9.93
CA THR A 38 -17.24 2.73 -10.93
C THR A 38 -17.96 2.05 -12.10
N ASP A 39 -17.45 0.92 -12.58
CA ASP A 39 -18.08 0.17 -13.66
C ASP A 39 -19.39 -0.50 -13.23
N MET A 40 -19.43 -1.09 -12.02
CA MET A 40 -20.66 -1.63 -11.45
C MET A 40 -21.77 -0.58 -11.35
N LEU A 41 -21.45 0.64 -10.90
CA LEU A 41 -22.44 1.72 -10.77
C LEU A 41 -22.98 2.25 -12.11
N LYS A 42 -22.40 1.88 -13.25
CA LYS A 42 -22.95 2.22 -14.57
C LYS A 42 -24.15 1.35 -14.95
N THR A 43 -24.16 0.09 -14.50
CA THR A 43 -25.16 -0.91 -14.91
C THR A 43 -26.09 -1.33 -13.77
N GLU A 44 -25.68 -1.15 -12.52
CA GLU A 44 -26.44 -1.59 -11.35
C GLU A 44 -27.69 -0.73 -11.12
N LYS A 45 -28.84 -1.39 -10.93
CA LYS A 45 -30.13 -0.73 -10.71
C LYS A 45 -30.18 -0.12 -9.30
N ALA A 46 -31.10 0.83 -9.10
CA ALA A 46 -31.34 1.37 -7.76
C ALA A 46 -31.75 0.24 -6.78
N GLY A 47 -31.20 0.28 -5.57
CA GLY A 47 -31.44 -0.72 -4.53
C GLY A 47 -30.25 -0.83 -3.57
N GLU A 48 -30.42 -1.62 -2.51
CA GLU A 48 -29.44 -1.71 -1.42
C GLU A 48 -28.03 -2.06 -1.90
N TRP A 49 -27.91 -2.91 -2.94
CA TRP A 49 -26.61 -3.29 -3.46
C TRP A 49 -25.88 -2.11 -4.11
N ARG A 50 -26.57 -1.28 -4.90
CA ARG A 50 -26.01 -0.07 -5.49
C ARG A 50 -25.56 0.91 -4.42
N ASP A 51 -26.31 1.04 -3.33
CA ASP A 51 -25.96 1.92 -2.21
C ASP A 51 -24.70 1.42 -1.50
N ARG A 52 -24.59 0.10 -1.28
CA ARG A 52 -23.37 -0.52 -0.74
C ARG A 52 -22.16 -0.30 -1.66
N VAL A 53 -22.29 -0.49 -2.97
CA VAL A 53 -21.21 -0.25 -3.93
C VAL A 53 -20.80 1.22 -3.95
N SER A 54 -21.77 2.14 -3.86
CA SER A 54 -21.52 3.58 -3.78
C SER A 54 -20.73 3.95 -2.52
N LYS A 55 -21.08 3.34 -1.38
CA LYS A 55 -20.34 3.50 -0.13
C LYS A 55 -18.91 2.94 -0.23
N LEU A 56 -18.75 1.71 -0.72
CA LEU A 56 -17.44 1.08 -0.91
C LEU A 56 -16.54 1.93 -1.84
N LYS A 57 -17.11 2.49 -2.90
CA LYS A 57 -16.41 3.43 -3.78
C LYS A 57 -15.90 4.66 -3.01
N GLY A 58 -16.75 5.29 -2.20
CA GLY A 58 -16.37 6.43 -1.37
C GLY A 58 -15.25 6.10 -0.38
N GLU A 59 -15.38 4.98 0.35
CA GLU A 59 -14.37 4.49 1.28
C GLU A 59 -13.04 4.20 0.58
N THR A 60 -13.07 3.64 -0.63
CA THR A 60 -11.87 3.37 -1.44
C THR A 60 -11.15 4.66 -1.84
N VAL A 61 -11.88 5.73 -2.16
CA VAL A 61 -11.28 7.04 -2.44
C VAL A 61 -10.56 7.59 -1.22
N SER A 62 -11.19 7.54 -0.03
CA SER A 62 -10.55 7.94 1.22
C SER A 62 -9.30 7.12 1.51
N ARG A 63 -9.38 5.79 1.31
CA ARG A 63 -8.26 4.90 1.55
C ARG A 63 -7.09 5.15 0.60
N LEU A 64 -7.34 5.47 -0.66
CA LEU A 64 -6.29 5.91 -1.59
C LEU A 64 -5.58 7.18 -1.12
N ALA A 65 -6.31 8.14 -0.55
CA ALA A 65 -5.70 9.34 -0.01
C ALA A 65 -4.79 9.02 1.19
N GLU A 66 -5.22 8.12 2.08
CA GLU A 66 -4.40 7.63 3.21
C GLU A 66 -3.13 6.93 2.74
N VAL A 67 -3.24 5.96 1.81
CA VAL A 67 -2.08 5.22 1.30
C VAL A 67 -1.09 6.17 0.60
N ASN A 68 -1.58 7.13 -0.19
CA ASN A 68 -0.72 8.15 -0.78
C ASN A 68 0.00 9.01 0.28
N SER A 69 -0.69 9.38 1.36
CA SER A 69 -0.05 10.11 2.47
C SER A 69 1.05 9.28 3.13
N ILE A 70 0.81 7.99 3.38
CA ILE A 70 1.79 7.06 3.94
C ILE A 70 3.00 6.91 3.01
N ILE A 71 2.77 6.71 1.71
CA ILE A 71 3.86 6.62 0.72
C ILE A 71 4.69 7.90 0.73
N ASN A 72 4.05 9.07 0.71
CA ASN A 72 4.74 10.37 0.69
C ASN A 72 5.64 10.59 1.92
N VAL A 73 5.23 10.14 3.12
CA VAL A 73 6.08 10.24 4.31
C VAL A 73 7.15 9.15 4.38
N THR A 74 6.96 8.05 3.65
CA THR A 74 7.90 6.91 3.64
C THR A 74 9.02 7.12 2.60
N ILE A 75 8.75 7.77 1.47
CA ILE A 75 9.74 8.03 0.41
C ILE A 75 11.05 8.65 0.96
N PRO A 76 11.02 9.68 1.82
CA PRO A 76 12.25 10.27 2.38
C PRO A 76 13.05 9.34 3.29
N GLN A 77 12.44 8.25 3.78
CA GLN A 77 13.07 7.26 4.65
C GLN A 77 13.66 6.09 3.84
N MET A 78 13.41 6.05 2.53
CA MET A 78 13.92 4.98 1.66
C MET A 78 15.45 5.01 1.60
N PRO A 79 16.11 3.83 1.63
CA PRO A 79 17.55 3.78 1.48
C PRO A 79 17.97 4.20 0.06
N PRO A 80 19.26 4.48 -0.18
CA PRO A 80 19.74 4.85 -1.52
C PRO A 80 19.50 3.72 -2.53
N PRO A 81 19.40 4.02 -3.85
CA PRO A 81 18.98 3.06 -4.87
C PRO A 81 19.72 1.70 -4.86
N GLY A 82 21.04 1.70 -4.65
CA GLY A 82 21.82 0.46 -4.58
C GLY A 82 21.40 -0.45 -3.42
N ARG A 83 21.05 0.15 -2.27
CA ARG A 83 20.58 -0.57 -1.09
C ARG A 83 19.13 -1.05 -1.23
N ILE A 84 18.28 -0.29 -1.92
CA ILE A 84 16.94 -0.77 -2.32
C ILE A 84 17.06 -2.04 -3.17
N THR A 85 17.95 -2.06 -4.16
CA THR A 85 18.15 -3.23 -5.02
C THR A 85 18.63 -4.44 -4.21
N ALA A 86 19.60 -4.26 -3.31
CA ALA A 86 20.10 -5.32 -2.44
C ALA A 86 19.00 -5.87 -1.51
N ALA A 87 18.20 -4.98 -0.90
CA ALA A 87 17.08 -5.36 -0.05
C ALA A 87 16.02 -6.16 -0.83
N LYS A 88 15.65 -5.70 -2.04
CA LYS A 88 14.72 -6.43 -2.92
C LYS A 88 15.23 -7.84 -3.24
N GLN A 89 16.53 -8.00 -3.51
CA GLN A 89 17.13 -9.32 -3.76
C GLN A 89 17.01 -10.24 -2.53
N ARG A 90 17.35 -9.74 -1.34
CA ARG A 90 17.19 -10.51 -0.09
C ARG A 90 15.75 -10.94 0.14
N LEU A 91 14.80 -10.03 -0.03
CA LEU A 91 13.37 -10.29 0.16
C LEU A 91 12.80 -11.32 -0.84
N THR A 92 13.40 -11.49 -2.02
CA THR A 92 12.97 -12.52 -2.99
C THR A 92 13.54 -13.91 -2.74
N THR A 93 14.54 -14.03 -1.86
CA THR A 93 15.23 -15.30 -1.55
C THR A 93 14.73 -15.99 -0.27
N VAL A 94 13.71 -15.42 0.38
CA VAL A 94 13.04 -15.98 1.57
C VAL A 94 11.72 -16.62 1.16
#